data_AF-A0A370QK44-F1
#
_entry.id   AF-A0A370QK44-F1
#
_cell.length_a   1.000
_cell.length_b   1.000
_cell.length_c   1.000
_cell.angle_alpha   90.00
_cell.angle_beta   90.00
_cell.angle_gamma   90.00
#
_symmetry.space_group_name_H-M   'P 1'
#
loop_
_entity.id
_entity.type
_entity.pdbx_description
1 polymer ?
#
loop_
_entity_poly.entity_id
_entity_poly.type
_entity_poly.pdbx_seq_one_letter_code
_entity_poly.pdbx_strand_id
1 'polypeptide(L)'
;MLMVTRLLAIDETTVHTEFDVTDDCVFVKNNLLAEAGLIENAAQACTAIVGRSFFEKDDLTGESNELIGYLSAIKKIEIFDLPKTGATITTKATLNSRLDTGTLTICSMQCSTFNNDQLIVACTLNFLIHEV
;
A
#
# COMPACT_ATOMS: atom_id res chain seq x y z
N MET A 1 9.53 8.45 -0.19
CA MET A 1 9.74 7.27 0.66
C MET A 1 8.99 6.12 0.03
N LEU A 2 9.62 4.96 -0.12
CA LEU A 2 9.00 3.80 -0.76
C LEU A 2 8.92 2.65 0.25
N MET A 3 7.69 2.20 0.54
CA MET A 3 7.38 1.16 1.53
C MET A 3 6.98 -0.16 0.87
N VAL A 4 7.35 -0.34 -0.40
CA VAL A 4 7.16 -1.58 -1.17
C VAL A 4 8.48 -1.89 -1.87
N THR A 5 9.07 -3.04 -1.59
CA THR A 5 10.30 -3.51 -2.24
C THR A 5 10.00 -4.32 -3.49
N ARG A 6 8.96 -5.15 -3.45
CA ARG A 6 8.58 -6.04 -4.56
C ARG A 6 7.07 -6.07 -4.76
N LEU A 7 6.64 -6.02 -6.01
CA LEU A 7 5.28 -6.29 -6.44
C LEU A 7 5.21 -7.76 -6.90
N LEU A 8 4.58 -8.62 -6.11
CA LEU A 8 4.52 -10.06 -6.39
C LEU A 8 3.41 -10.42 -7.38
N ALA A 9 2.25 -9.80 -7.22
CA ALA A 9 1.09 -10.00 -8.08
C ALA A 9 0.19 -8.77 -8.02
N ILE A 10 -0.47 -8.46 -9.14
CA ILE A 10 -1.46 -7.40 -9.23
C ILE A 10 -2.50 -7.76 -10.30
N ASP A 11 -3.78 -7.55 -9.99
CA ASP A 11 -4.87 -7.62 -10.95
C ASP A 11 -5.76 -6.37 -10.85
N GLU A 12 -7.00 -6.44 -11.34
CA GLU A 12 -7.94 -5.30 -11.33
C GLU A 12 -8.45 -4.95 -9.93
N THR A 13 -8.41 -5.90 -9.00
CA THR A 13 -9.00 -5.78 -7.66
C THR A 13 -8.07 -6.19 -6.53
N THR A 14 -6.97 -6.91 -6.80
CA THR A 14 -6.05 -7.39 -5.77
C THR A 14 -4.60 -7.03 -6.05
N VAL A 15 -3.80 -6.96 -4.99
CA VAL A 15 -2.35 -6.73 -5.05
C VAL A 15 -1.64 -7.40 -3.89
N HIS A 16 -0.51 -8.03 -4.21
CA HIS A 16 0.39 -8.66 -3.27
C HIS A 16 1.77 -8.03 -3.39
N THR A 17 2.31 -7.54 -2.28
CA THR A 17 3.60 -6.86 -2.21
C THR A 17 4.46 -7.42 -1.09
N GLU A 18 5.76 -7.17 -1.18
CA GLU A 18 6.70 -7.36 -0.06
C GLU A 18 7.43 -6.07 0.26
N PHE A 19 7.80 -5.95 1.52
CA PHE A 19 8.67 -4.89 2.00
C PHE A 19 9.76 -5.47 2.90
N ASP A 20 11.02 -5.18 2.55
CA ASP A 20 12.16 -5.52 3.37
C ASP A 20 12.38 -4.39 4.40
N VAL A 21 12.26 -4.71 5.68
CA VAL A 21 12.42 -3.74 6.77
C VAL A 21 13.91 -3.50 6.99
N THR A 22 14.44 -2.46 6.35
CA THR A 22 15.84 -2.04 6.49
C THR A 22 16.02 -1.08 7.66
N ASP A 23 17.25 -0.99 8.17
CA ASP A 23 17.64 -0.09 9.27
C ASP A 23 17.63 1.39 8.89
N ASP A 24 17.78 1.71 7.60
CA ASP A 24 17.70 3.06 7.04
C ASP A 24 16.26 3.53 6.76
N CYS A 25 15.26 2.66 6.94
CA CYS A 25 13.86 3.05 6.84
C CYS A 25 13.52 4.10 7.91
N VAL A 26 13.01 5.25 7.49
CA VAL A 26 12.70 6.40 8.38
C VAL A 26 11.68 6.09 9.48
N PHE A 27 10.89 5.03 9.32
CA PHE A 27 9.93 4.57 10.33
C PHE A 27 10.48 3.53 11.30
N VAL A 28 11.75 3.12 11.15
CA VAL A 28 12.37 2.21 12.10
C VAL A 28 12.79 2.97 13.35
N LYS A 29 12.36 2.44 14.50
CA LYS A 29 12.74 2.93 15.82
C LYS A 29 13.05 1.74 16.72
N ASN A 30 14.20 1.77 17.39
CA ASN A 30 14.64 0.67 18.27
C ASN A 30 14.62 -0.70 17.57
N ASN A 31 15.10 -0.77 16.32
CA ASN A 31 15.11 -1.97 15.48
C ASN A 31 13.73 -2.57 15.16
N LEU A 32 12.65 -1.80 15.31
CA LEU A 32 11.29 -2.19 14.96
C LEU A 32 10.72 -1.20 13.95
N LEU A 33 9.98 -1.69 12.97
CA LEU A 33 9.15 -0.83 12.12
C LEU A 33 7.98 -0.31 12.94
N ALA A 34 7.92 1.00 13.14
CA ALA A 34 6.83 1.62 13.90
C ALA A 34 5.48 1.49 13.18
N GLU A 35 4.40 1.69 13.92
CA GLU A 35 3.01 1.64 13.45
C GLU A 35 2.79 2.54 12.23
N ALA A 36 3.40 3.73 12.21
CA ALA A 36 3.33 4.65 11.08
C ALA A 36 3.90 4.03 9.79
N GLY A 37 4.99 3.26 9.90
CA GLY A 37 5.56 2.55 8.75
C GLY A 37 4.69 1.41 8.25
N LEU A 38 3.99 0.72 9.16
CA LEU A 38 2.99 -0.29 8.80
C LEU A 38 1.77 0.33 8.10
N ILE A 39 1.32 1.49 8.57
CA ILE A 39 0.24 2.25 7.93
C ILE A 39 0.66 2.69 6.53
N GLU A 40 1.85 3.25 6.37
CA GLU A 40 2.36 3.70 5.06
C GLU A 40 2.58 2.53 4.10
N ASN A 41 3.13 1.41 4.56
CA ASN A 41 3.25 0.18 3.77
C ASN A 41 1.87 -0.29 3.27
N ALA A 42 0.87 -0.37 4.15
CA ALA A 42 -0.49 -0.75 3.78
C ALA A 42 -1.10 0.26 2.79
N ALA A 43 -0.88 1.56 3.00
CA ALA A 43 -1.36 2.62 2.13
C ALA A 43 -0.79 2.49 0.71
N GLN A 44 0.53 2.38 0.58
CA GLN A 44 1.20 2.27 -0.73
C GLN A 44 0.85 0.97 -1.46
N ALA A 45 0.75 -0.15 -0.74
CA ALA A 45 0.29 -1.41 -1.31
C ALA A 45 -1.13 -1.26 -1.86
N CYS A 46 -2.06 -0.68 -1.09
CA CYS A 46 -3.44 -0.44 -1.50
C CYS A 46 -3.53 0.43 -2.77
N THR A 47 -2.77 1.51 -2.85
CA THR A 47 -2.87 2.46 -3.97
C THR A 47 -2.30 1.93 -5.27
N ALA A 48 -1.46 0.87 -5.24
CA ALA A 48 -0.91 0.26 -6.45
C ALA A 48 -1.99 -0.26 -7.42
N ILE A 49 -3.09 -0.81 -6.90
CA ILE A 49 -4.22 -1.32 -7.72
C ILE A 49 -4.82 -0.19 -8.55
N VAL A 50 -5.15 0.93 -7.89
CA VAL A 50 -5.82 2.05 -8.53
C VAL A 50 -4.84 2.84 -9.40
N GLY A 51 -3.62 3.06 -8.93
CA GLY A 51 -2.57 3.76 -9.69
C GLY A 51 -2.29 3.09 -11.03
N ARG A 52 -2.19 1.76 -11.06
CA ARG A 52 -2.02 0.98 -12.30
C ARG A 52 -3.07 1.31 -13.37
N SER A 53 -4.31 1.57 -12.97
CA SER A 53 -5.42 1.80 -13.91
C SER A 53 -5.32 3.12 -14.68
N PHE A 54 -4.42 4.01 -14.30
CA PHE A 54 -4.15 5.25 -15.04
C PHE A 54 -3.06 5.08 -16.08
N PHE A 55 -2.30 3.97 -16.09
CA PHE A 55 -1.25 3.77 -17.08
C PHE A 55 -1.74 2.82 -18.17
N GLU A 56 -1.47 3.18 -19.42
CA GLU A 56 -1.73 2.31 -20.57
C GLU A 56 -0.84 1.06 -20.49
N LYS A 57 -1.31 -0.05 -21.06
CA LYS A 57 -0.58 -1.34 -20.99
C LYS A 57 0.79 -1.30 -21.66
N ASP A 58 0.98 -0.41 -22.62
CA ASP A 58 2.21 -0.18 -23.37
C ASP A 58 3.06 0.97 -22.82
N ASP A 59 2.63 1.64 -21.74
CA ASP A 59 3.50 2.56 -21.01
C ASP A 59 4.46 1.80 -20.11
N LEU A 60 5.57 1.35 -20.72
CA LEU A 60 6.65 0.66 -20.03
C LEU A 60 7.54 1.60 -19.22
N THR A 61 7.42 2.90 -19.44
CA THR A 61 8.24 3.93 -18.78
C THR A 61 7.58 4.53 -17.54
N GLY A 62 6.24 4.49 -17.48
CA GLY A 62 5.46 5.14 -16.42
C GLY A 62 5.49 6.66 -16.49
N GLU A 63 5.88 7.24 -17.63
CA GLU A 63 6.01 8.69 -17.82
C GLU A 63 4.75 9.31 -18.43
N SER A 64 3.77 8.50 -18.85
CA SER A 64 2.58 9.03 -19.52
C SER A 64 1.71 9.88 -18.60
N ASN A 65 1.63 9.51 -17.31
CA ASN A 65 0.75 10.14 -16.34
C ASN A 65 1.45 10.37 -15.00
N GLU A 66 1.15 11.50 -14.34
CA GLU A 66 1.56 11.78 -12.97
C GLU A 66 0.33 11.67 -12.06
N LEU A 67 0.46 10.94 -10.94
CA LEU A 67 -0.64 10.73 -10.00
C LEU A 67 -0.25 11.19 -8.61
N ILE A 68 -1.21 11.83 -7.92
CA ILE A 68 -1.13 12.02 -6.48
C ILE A 68 -2.26 11.26 -5.81
N GLY A 69 -1.88 10.42 -4.84
CA GLY A 69 -2.80 9.70 -3.96
C GLY A 69 -2.68 10.19 -2.51
N TYR A 70 -3.82 10.41 -1.87
CA TYR A 70 -3.92 10.75 -0.45
C TYR A 70 -4.68 9.67 0.29
N LEU A 71 -4.14 9.22 1.43
CA LEU A 71 -4.90 8.48 2.43
C LEU A 71 -5.90 9.43 3.08
N SER A 72 -7.19 9.32 2.73
CA SER A 72 -8.22 10.24 3.19
C SER A 72 -8.84 9.83 4.53
N ALA A 73 -8.91 8.54 4.80
CA ALA A 73 -9.32 8.04 6.11
C ALA A 73 -8.80 6.63 6.39
N ILE A 74 -8.48 6.37 7.66
CA ILE A 74 -8.32 5.02 8.19
C ILE A 74 -9.67 4.63 8.80
N LYS A 75 -10.45 3.79 8.11
CA LYS A 75 -11.76 3.32 8.62
C LYS A 75 -11.58 2.40 9.81
N LYS A 76 -10.61 1.50 9.72
CA LYS A 76 -10.23 0.57 10.79
C LYS A 76 -8.78 0.17 10.57
N ILE A 77 -8.01 0.05 11.65
CA ILE A 77 -6.72 -0.62 11.65
C ILE A 77 -6.52 -1.34 12.98
N GLU A 78 -6.01 -2.55 12.90
CA GLU A 78 -5.53 -3.33 14.02
C GLU A 78 -4.09 -3.72 13.72
N ILE A 79 -3.16 -3.38 14.62
CA ILE A 79 -1.75 -3.74 14.55
C ILE A 79 -1.49 -4.70 15.70
N PHE A 80 -1.08 -5.92 15.37
CA PHE A 80 -0.90 -7.01 16.31
C PHE A 80 0.56 -7.21 16.73
N ASP A 81 1.50 -6.83 15.86
CA ASP A 81 2.94 -6.96 16.11
C ASP A 81 3.74 -5.97 15.26
N LEU A 82 4.96 -5.67 15.69
CA LEU A 82 5.89 -4.78 14.98
C LEU A 82 7.08 -5.60 14.44
N PRO A 83 7.31 -5.62 13.12
CA PRO A 83 8.39 -6.41 12.55
C PRO A 83 9.75 -5.78 12.87
N LYS A 84 10.75 -6.63 13.12
CA LYS A 84 12.13 -6.20 13.34
C LYS A 84 12.82 -5.83 12.03
N THR A 85 13.84 -4.99 12.11
CA THR A 85 14.80 -4.82 11.01
C THR A 85 15.37 -6.16 10.56
N GLY A 86 15.49 -6.34 9.24
CA GLY A 86 15.87 -7.59 8.60
C GLY A 86 14.71 -8.55 8.31
N ALA A 87 13.49 -8.24 8.77
CA ALA A 87 12.30 -8.98 8.38
C ALA A 87 11.84 -8.58 6.97
N THR A 88 11.20 -9.53 6.27
CA THR A 88 10.42 -9.25 5.06
C THR A 88 8.95 -9.44 5.41
N ILE A 89 8.14 -8.40 5.21
CA ILE A 89 6.69 -8.47 5.42
C ILE A 89 5.96 -8.55 4.09
N THR A 90 4.89 -9.32 4.04
CA THR A 90 4.03 -9.48 2.85
C THR A 90 2.71 -8.77 3.07
N THR A 91 2.31 -7.90 2.16
CA THR A 91 1.05 -7.16 2.25
C THR A 91 0.13 -7.54 1.10
N LYS A 92 -1.11 -7.90 1.44
CA LYS A 92 -2.18 -8.26 0.50
C LYS A 92 -3.31 -7.26 0.65
N ALA A 93 -3.71 -6.64 -0.45
CA ALA A 93 -4.82 -5.70 -0.44
C ALA A 93 -5.86 -6.03 -1.53
N THR A 94 -7.10 -5.62 -1.27
CA THR A 94 -8.25 -5.80 -2.15
C THR A 94 -9.03 -4.49 -2.27
N LEU A 95 -9.39 -4.12 -3.48
CA LEU A 95 -10.27 -3.00 -3.80
C LEU A 95 -11.71 -3.37 -3.47
N ASN A 96 -12.27 -2.76 -2.43
CA ASN A 96 -13.65 -3.01 -2.01
C ASN A 96 -14.66 -2.17 -2.80
N SER A 97 -14.31 -0.91 -3.07
CA SER A 97 -15.18 0.01 -3.80
C SER A 97 -14.37 1.10 -4.48
N ARG A 98 -14.81 1.53 -5.67
CA ARG A 98 -14.26 2.64 -6.44
C ARG A 98 -15.38 3.54 -6.93
N LEU A 99 -15.17 4.84 -6.87
CA LEU A 99 -16.03 5.87 -7.46
C LEU A 99 -15.15 6.87 -8.20
N ASP A 100 -15.35 6.99 -9.51
CA ASP A 100 -14.68 7.98 -10.34
C ASP A 100 -15.62 9.16 -10.59
N THR A 101 -15.18 10.37 -10.25
CA THR A 101 -15.94 11.61 -10.48
C THR A 101 -15.42 12.40 -11.69
N GLY A 102 -14.60 11.77 -12.54
CA GLY A 102 -13.91 12.38 -13.68
C GLY A 102 -12.61 13.08 -13.28
N THR A 103 -12.60 13.87 -12.21
CA THR A 103 -11.40 14.57 -11.72
C THR A 103 -10.75 13.90 -10.51
N LEU A 104 -11.43 12.94 -9.89
CA LEU A 104 -11.00 12.31 -8.65
C LEU A 104 -11.52 10.88 -8.59
N THR A 105 -10.67 9.98 -8.14
CA THR A 105 -11.03 8.62 -7.79
C THR A 105 -11.07 8.50 -6.27
N ILE A 106 -12.21 8.05 -5.76
CA ILE A 106 -12.41 7.73 -4.34
C ILE A 106 -12.46 6.21 -4.24
N CYS A 107 -11.61 5.61 -3.41
CA CYS A 107 -11.63 4.17 -3.21
C CYS A 107 -11.59 3.76 -1.74
N SER A 108 -12.09 2.57 -1.47
CA SER A 108 -11.99 1.89 -0.18
C SER A 108 -11.32 0.54 -0.41
N MET A 109 -10.32 0.23 0.43
CA MET A 109 -9.45 -0.92 0.30
C MET A 109 -9.42 -1.71 1.59
N GLN A 110 -9.48 -3.04 1.51
CA GLN A 110 -9.14 -3.93 2.62
C GLN A 110 -7.68 -4.36 2.47
N CYS A 111 -6.94 -4.44 3.57
CA CYS A 111 -5.54 -4.83 3.53
C CYS A 111 -5.17 -5.69 4.75
N SER A 112 -4.22 -6.61 4.54
CA SER A 112 -3.63 -7.44 5.58
C SER A 112 -2.14 -7.59 5.34
N THR A 113 -1.34 -7.42 6.39
CA THR A 113 0.11 -7.57 6.35
C THR A 113 0.54 -8.72 7.24
N PHE A 114 1.50 -9.49 6.75
CA PHE A 114 2.00 -10.72 7.37
C PHE A 114 3.51 -10.64 7.58
N ASN A 115 3.99 -11.23 8.67
CA ASN A 115 5.40 -11.47 8.94
C ASN A 115 5.57 -12.96 9.27
N ASN A 116 6.31 -13.71 8.44
CA ASN A 116 6.40 -15.18 8.53
C ASN A 116 5.02 -15.86 8.68
N ASP A 117 4.09 -15.55 7.77
CA ASP A 117 2.69 -16.02 7.74
C ASP A 117 1.81 -15.61 8.94
N GLN A 118 2.35 -14.94 9.96
CA GLN A 118 1.57 -14.39 11.06
C GLN A 118 0.96 -13.05 10.63
N LEU A 119 -0.36 -12.91 10.81
CA LEU A 119 -1.06 -11.63 10.61
C LEU A 119 -0.57 -10.59 11.62
N ILE A 120 -0.02 -9.48 11.11
CA ILE A 120 0.49 -8.38 11.95
C ILE A 120 -0.29 -7.07 11.76
N VAL A 121 -0.99 -6.91 10.63
CA VAL A 121 -1.89 -5.76 10.39
C VAL A 121 -3.16 -6.24 9.70
N ALA A 122 -4.31 -5.74 10.14
CA ALA A 122 -5.57 -5.81 9.40
C ALA A 122 -6.21 -4.43 9.34
N CYS A 123 -6.50 -3.91 8.14
CA CYS A 123 -7.03 -2.56 7.99
C CYS A 123 -8.01 -2.38 6.82
N THR A 124 -8.82 -1.34 6.95
CA THR A 124 -9.65 -0.79 5.89
C THR A 124 -9.29 0.68 5.72
N LEU A 125 -8.83 1.05 4.54
CA LEU A 125 -8.35 2.39 4.21
C LEU A 125 -9.20 3.02 3.11
N ASN A 126 -9.32 4.34 3.13
CA ASN A 126 -9.94 5.13 2.07
C ASN A 126 -8.90 6.06 1.45
N PHE A 127 -8.98 6.23 0.12
CA PHE A 127 -8.09 7.10 -0.62
C PHE A 127 -8.83 8.06 -1.54
N LEU A 128 -8.15 9.15 -1.85
CA LEU A 128 -8.46 10.11 -2.91
C LEU A 128 -7.27 10.12 -3.86
N ILE A 129 -7.49 9.82 -5.14
CA ILE A 129 -6.43 9.73 -6.16
C ILE A 129 -6.81 10.59 -7.35
N HIS A 130 -5.91 11.44 -7.83
CA HIS A 130 -6.10 12.24 -9.03
C HIS A 130 -4.82 12.34 -9.87
N GLU A 131 -5.01 12.60 -11.14
CA GLU A 131 -3.95 12.94 -12.10
C GLU A 131 -3.53 14.40 -11.93
N VAL A 132 -2.27 14.72 -12.26
CA VAL A 132 -1.67 16.05 -12.09
C VAL A 132 -1.10 16.58 -13.39
#